data_AF-A0A1T2X682-F1
#
_entry.id   AF-A0A1T2X682-F1
#
_cell.length_a   1.000
_cell.length_b   1.000
_cell.length_c   1.000
_cell.angle_alpha   90.00
_cell.angle_beta   90.00
_cell.angle_gamma   90.00
#
_symmetry.space_group_name_H-M   'P 1'
#
loop_
_entity.id
_entity.type
_entity.pdbx_description
1 polymer ?
#
loop_
_entity_poly.entity_id
_entity_poly.type
_entity_poly.pdbx_seq_one_letter_code
_entity_poly.pdbx_strand_id
1 'polypeptide(L)'
;MFHFMSLIIPIAVFLPNLLFFVLPPRNVPIHVLNKSKFIYHAAEGMGRVGVMVLPIFTRMHLDKQHEWISFSGMVVFLLLYYSGWLRYFKRNRDYQLLFAPMFGIPVPLAISPILYFLCAAVILHSSILFLSSLILAVGHIPISLKTYHQIHHVDK
;
A
#
# COMPACT_ATOMS: atom_id res chain seq x y z
N MET A 1 -8.30 -23.09 -11.12
CA MET A 1 -8.50 -22.31 -12.36
C MET A 1 -7.92 -20.94 -12.13
N PHE A 2 -7.10 -20.43 -13.04
CA PHE A 2 -6.49 -19.10 -12.91
C PHE A 2 -7.50 -18.01 -13.21
N HIS A 3 -7.63 -17.01 -12.34
CA HIS A 3 -8.57 -15.90 -12.51
C HIS A 3 -7.82 -14.60 -12.81
N PHE A 4 -7.50 -14.39 -14.10
CA PHE A 4 -6.78 -13.20 -14.56
C PHE A 4 -7.48 -11.88 -14.24
N MET A 5 -8.81 -11.88 -14.12
CA MET A 5 -9.59 -10.71 -13.70
C MET A 5 -9.18 -10.21 -12.30
N SER A 6 -8.85 -11.12 -11.38
CA SER A 6 -8.43 -10.76 -10.03
C SER A 6 -7.02 -10.15 -9.96
N LEU A 7 -6.22 -10.29 -11.02
CA LEU A 7 -4.87 -9.71 -11.15
C LEU A 7 -4.91 -8.18 -11.31
N ILE A 8 -6.06 -7.63 -11.72
CA ILE A 8 -6.24 -6.18 -11.84
C ILE A 8 -6.08 -5.48 -10.48
N ILE A 9 -6.43 -6.16 -9.39
CA ILE A 9 -6.39 -5.66 -8.02
C ILE A 9 -4.94 -5.32 -7.60
N PRO A 10 -4.00 -6.28 -7.59
CA PRO A 10 -2.62 -5.97 -7.25
C PRO A 10 -1.96 -5.07 -8.29
N ILE A 11 -2.27 -5.22 -9.59
CA ILE A 11 -1.71 -4.36 -10.64
C ILE A 11 -2.08 -2.89 -10.41
N ALA A 12 -3.33 -2.58 -10.06
CA ALA A 12 -3.79 -1.20 -9.86
C ALA A 12 -3.00 -0.46 -8.77
N VAL A 13 -2.60 -1.17 -7.71
CA VAL A 13 -1.75 -0.64 -6.63
C VAL A 13 -0.29 -0.61 -7.02
N PHE A 14 0.18 -1.57 -7.84
CA PHE A 14 1.58 -1.65 -8.24
C PHE A 14 1.95 -0.65 -9.34
N LEU A 15 0.98 -0.20 -10.15
CA LEU A 15 1.21 0.68 -11.28
C LEU A 15 1.91 2.01 -10.88
N PRO A 16 1.48 2.72 -9.81
CA PRO A 16 2.21 3.90 -9.34
C PRO A 16 3.58 3.58 -8.72
N ASN A 17 3.72 2.41 -8.06
CA ASN A 17 5.03 1.97 -7.55
C ASN A 17 6.04 1.75 -8.69
N LEU A 18 5.59 1.36 -9.89
CA LEU A 18 6.46 1.24 -11.06
C LEU A 18 6.98 2.62 -11.51
N LEU A 19 6.12 3.64 -11.47
CA LEU A 19 6.52 5.02 -11.77
C LEU A 19 7.60 5.52 -10.81
N PHE A 20 7.59 5.10 -9.54
CA PHE A 20 8.65 5.42 -8.59
C PHE A 20 9.99 4.78 -8.94
N PHE A 21 10.00 3.56 -9.47
CA PHE A 21 11.23 2.91 -9.93
C PHE A 21 11.84 3.63 -11.14
N VAL A 22 10.98 4.15 -12.03
CA VAL A 22 11.40 4.93 -13.21
C VAL A 22 11.77 6.37 -12.84
N LEU A 23 11.10 6.97 -11.86
CA LEU A 23 11.26 8.34 -11.41
C LEU A 23 11.66 8.36 -9.92
N PRO A 24 12.94 8.10 -9.61
CA PRO A 24 13.39 7.99 -8.23
C PRO A 24 13.14 9.29 -7.45
N PRO A 25 12.92 9.18 -6.13
CA PRO A 25 12.68 10.33 -5.26
C PRO A 25 13.90 11.24 -5.22
N ARG A 26 13.63 12.54 -5.19
CA ARG A 26 14.65 13.57 -5.00
C ARG A 26 14.74 13.90 -3.50
N ASN A 27 15.93 14.24 -3.03
CA ASN A 27 16.19 14.60 -1.63
C ASN A 27 15.97 13.45 -0.62
N VAL A 28 16.41 12.24 -0.94
CA VAL A 28 16.42 11.14 0.04
C VAL A 28 17.41 11.50 1.15
N PRO A 29 16.96 11.63 2.42
CA PRO A 29 17.88 12.00 3.48
C PRO A 29 18.82 10.84 3.79
N ILE A 30 20.12 11.12 3.83
CA ILE A 30 21.22 10.13 3.94
C ILE A 30 21.09 9.24 5.21
N HIS A 31 20.44 9.77 6.24
CA HIS A 31 20.25 9.16 7.55
C HIS A 31 19.06 8.17 7.63
N VAL A 32 18.21 8.10 6.60
CA VAL A 32 17.02 7.24 6.59
C VAL A 32 17.33 5.80 6.18
N LEU A 33 18.52 5.55 5.61
CA LEU A 33 18.84 4.25 4.99
C LEU A 33 18.99 3.07 5.97
N ASN A 34 19.09 3.28 7.28
CA ASN A 34 19.79 2.27 8.10
C ASN A 34 19.24 1.96 9.49
N LYS A 35 17.90 1.89 9.71
CA LYS A 35 17.40 1.47 11.04
C LYS A 35 16.05 0.77 11.11
N SER A 36 15.61 0.11 10.05
CA SER A 36 14.46 -0.79 10.09
C SER A 36 14.91 -2.21 10.48
N LYS A 37 14.25 -2.87 11.44
CA LYS A 37 14.60 -4.27 11.80
C LYS A 37 14.27 -5.17 10.61
N PHE A 38 15.21 -6.02 10.21
CA PHE A 38 15.08 -6.98 9.10
C PHE A 38 13.74 -7.74 9.09
N ILE A 39 13.21 -8.08 10.28
CA ILE A 39 11.94 -8.77 10.47
C ILE A 39 10.75 -8.02 9.83
N TYR A 40 10.71 -6.69 9.91
CA TYR A 40 9.62 -5.91 9.33
C TYR A 40 9.70 -5.83 7.81
N HIS A 41 10.91 -5.75 7.25
CA HIS A 41 11.11 -5.84 5.79
C HIS A 41 10.79 -7.23 5.25
N ALA A 42 11.12 -8.28 6.00
CA ALA A 42 10.74 -9.65 5.64
C ALA A 42 9.22 -9.82 5.67
N ALA A 43 8.54 -9.32 6.72
CA ALA A 43 7.08 -9.34 6.81
C ALA A 43 6.42 -8.52 5.68
N GLU A 44 6.98 -7.36 5.33
CA GLU A 44 6.54 -6.53 4.20
C GLU A 44 6.70 -7.27 2.87
N GLY A 45 7.85 -7.90 2.64
CA GLY A 45 8.12 -8.68 1.43
C GLY A 45 7.20 -9.88 1.28
N MET A 46 7.03 -10.66 2.36
CA MET A 46 6.11 -11.80 2.39
C MET A 46 4.67 -11.35 2.17
N GLY A 47 4.25 -10.26 2.83
CA GLY A 47 2.94 -9.65 2.65
C GLY A 47 2.71 -9.23 1.20
N ARG A 48 3.69 -8.55 0.57
CA ARG A 48 3.63 -8.11 -0.84
C ARG A 48 3.48 -9.27 -1.82
N VAL A 49 4.27 -10.32 -1.66
CA VAL A 49 4.17 -11.52 -2.50
C VAL A 49 2.80 -12.17 -2.30
N GLY A 50 2.34 -12.26 -1.05
CA GLY A 50 1.00 -12.76 -0.72
C GLY A 50 -0.11 -11.99 -1.43
N VAL A 51 -0.16 -10.66 -1.29
CA VAL A 51 -1.22 -9.85 -1.93
C VAL A 51 -1.13 -9.80 -3.45
N MET A 52 0.03 -10.12 -4.04
CA MET A 52 0.20 -10.20 -5.50
C MET A 52 -0.25 -11.57 -6.06
N VAL A 53 0.09 -12.65 -5.38
CA VAL A 53 -0.12 -14.03 -5.88
C VAL A 53 -1.49 -14.58 -5.49
N LEU A 54 -1.98 -14.28 -4.27
CA LEU A 54 -3.22 -14.84 -3.76
C LEU A 54 -4.47 -14.47 -4.58
N PRO A 55 -4.64 -13.24 -5.11
CA PRO A 55 -5.77 -12.90 -5.96
C PRO A 55 -5.88 -13.77 -7.20
N ILE A 56 -4.77 -14.31 -7.72
CA ILE A 56 -4.75 -15.13 -8.94
C ILE A 56 -5.55 -16.43 -8.77
N PHE A 57 -5.57 -16.95 -7.54
CA PHE A 57 -6.21 -18.22 -7.19
C PHE A 57 -7.65 -18.05 -6.68
N THR A 58 -8.12 -16.82 -6.50
CA THR A 58 -9.41 -16.52 -5.90
C THR A 58 -10.34 -15.86 -6.90
N ARG A 59 -11.61 -16.29 -6.91
CA ARG A 59 -12.65 -15.71 -7.75
C ARG A 59 -13.21 -14.47 -7.08
N MET A 60 -13.37 -13.41 -7.87
CA MET A 60 -14.11 -12.23 -7.46
C MET A 60 -15.61 -12.57 -7.43
N HIS A 61 -16.26 -12.33 -6.30
CA HIS A 61 -17.71 -12.46 -6.16
C HIS A 61 -18.30 -11.07 -5.86
N LEU A 62 -19.33 -10.68 -6.61
CA LEU A 62 -20.04 -9.40 -6.49
C LEU A 62 -21.56 -9.61 -6.46
N ASP A 63 -22.00 -10.70 -5.84
CA ASP A 63 -23.39 -11.11 -5.73
C ASP A 63 -24.06 -10.55 -4.46
N LYS A 64 -23.28 -10.22 -3.42
CA LYS A 64 -23.82 -9.83 -2.11
C LYS A 64 -23.62 -8.34 -1.82
N GLN A 65 -24.52 -7.76 -1.01
CA GLN A 65 -24.48 -6.34 -0.64
C GLN A 65 -23.17 -5.94 0.07
N HIS A 66 -22.60 -6.81 0.91
CA HIS A 66 -21.32 -6.52 1.58
C HIS A 66 -20.12 -6.51 0.63
N GLU A 67 -20.19 -7.25 -0.48
CA GLU A 67 -19.17 -7.26 -1.53
C GLU A 67 -19.19 -5.93 -2.30
N TRP A 68 -20.38 -5.41 -2.62
CA TRP A 68 -20.56 -4.09 -3.23
C TRP A 68 -20.07 -2.93 -2.34
N ILE A 69 -20.35 -3.01 -1.04
CA ILE A 69 -19.83 -2.04 -0.06
C ILE A 69 -18.30 -2.10 -0.03
N SER A 70 -17.72 -3.30 0.01
CA SER A 70 -16.27 -3.50 -0.01
C SER A 70 -15.64 -3.00 -1.31
N PHE A 71 -16.30 -3.22 -2.45
CA PHE A 71 -15.87 -2.71 -3.76
C PHE A 71 -15.84 -1.18 -3.78
N SER A 72 -16.89 -0.54 -3.26
CA SER A 72 -16.95 0.91 -3.14
C SER A 72 -15.82 1.44 -2.26
N GLY A 73 -15.54 0.76 -1.13
CA GLY A 73 -14.39 1.05 -0.27
C GLY A 73 -13.05 0.94 -0.99
N MET A 74 -12.85 -0.12 -1.79
CA MET A 74 -11.64 -0.29 -2.61
C MET A 74 -11.43 0.90 -3.55
N VAL A 75 -12.48 1.35 -4.25
CA VAL A 75 -12.38 2.51 -5.16
C VAL A 75 -11.97 3.76 -4.39
N VAL A 76 -12.55 4.03 -3.23
CA VAL A 76 -12.19 5.19 -2.39
C VAL A 76 -10.73 5.13 -1.95
N PHE A 77 -10.26 3.99 -1.45
CA PHE A 77 -8.86 3.84 -1.02
C PHE A 77 -7.87 3.93 -2.18
N LEU A 78 -8.26 3.43 -3.35
CA LEU A 78 -7.47 3.56 -4.57
C LEU A 78 -7.38 5.03 -4.99
N LEU A 79 -8.48 5.78 -4.97
CA LEU A 79 -8.47 7.21 -5.27
C LEU A 79 -7.60 8.01 -4.29
N LEU A 80 -7.64 7.69 -2.99
CA LEU A 80 -6.76 8.28 -1.98
C LEU A 80 -5.28 7.99 -2.28
N TYR A 81 -4.97 6.75 -2.66
CA TYR A 81 -3.62 6.33 -3.04
C TYR A 81 -3.12 7.12 -4.26
N TYR A 82 -3.93 7.21 -5.32
CA TYR A 82 -3.61 7.97 -6.54
C TYR A 82 -3.49 9.46 -6.27
N SER A 83 -4.32 10.01 -5.38
CA SER A 83 -4.23 11.41 -4.95
C SER A 83 -2.90 11.69 -4.22
N GLY A 84 -2.44 10.73 -3.40
CA GLY A 84 -1.13 10.79 -2.75
C GLY A 84 0.02 10.80 -3.75
N TRP A 85 -0.05 9.97 -4.79
CA TRP A 85 0.93 9.96 -5.88
C TRP A 85 0.90 11.23 -6.70
N LEU A 86 -0.29 11.74 -7.05
CA LEU A 86 -0.43 12.99 -7.78
C LEU A 86 0.20 14.15 -7.00
N ARG A 87 -0.03 14.20 -5.68
CA ARG A 87 0.61 15.17 -4.78
C ARG A 87 2.13 15.07 -4.81
N TYR A 88 2.66 13.84 -4.77
CA TYR A 88 4.10 13.56 -4.85
C TYR A 88 4.71 14.04 -6.18
N PHE A 89 4.09 13.71 -7.31
CA PHE A 89 4.58 14.13 -8.62
C PHE A 89 4.47 15.66 -8.82
N LYS A 90 3.36 16.28 -8.39
CA LYS A 90 3.17 17.73 -8.48
C LYS A 90 4.18 18.52 -7.66
N ARG A 91 4.64 17.98 -6.53
CA ARG A 91 5.62 18.63 -5.65
C ARG A 91 7.04 18.11 -5.87
N ASN A 92 7.39 17.90 -7.13
CA ASN A 92 8.77 17.67 -7.56
C ASN A 92 9.44 16.39 -7.02
N ARG A 93 8.64 15.38 -6.65
CA ARG A 93 9.11 14.07 -6.16
C ARG A 93 9.92 14.13 -4.87
N ASP A 94 9.52 15.01 -3.94
CA ASP A 94 10.15 15.07 -2.63
C ASP A 94 9.88 13.79 -1.83
N TYR A 95 10.94 13.13 -1.36
CA TYR A 95 10.88 11.92 -0.55
C TYR A 95 10.00 12.09 0.70
N GLN A 96 10.00 13.28 1.31
CA GLN A 96 9.20 13.54 2.51
C GLN A 96 7.70 13.39 2.26
N LEU A 97 7.23 13.68 1.04
CA LEU A 97 5.81 13.66 0.70
C LEU A 97 5.21 12.26 0.58
N LEU A 98 6.06 11.24 0.43
CA LEU A 98 5.67 9.84 0.48
C LEU A 98 5.15 9.46 1.87
N PHE A 99 5.73 10.07 2.90
CA PHE A 99 5.42 9.83 4.30
C PHE A 99 4.61 10.95 4.92
N ALA A 100 4.49 12.10 4.26
CA ALA A 100 3.78 13.25 4.81
C ALA A 100 2.28 12.96 5.00
N PRO A 101 1.69 13.42 6.12
CA PRO A 101 0.28 13.21 6.38
C PRO A 101 -0.60 13.85 5.29
N MET A 102 -1.74 13.23 5.02
CA MET A 102 -2.77 13.77 4.12
C MET A 102 -4.14 13.47 4.72
N PHE A 103 -5.03 14.47 4.77
CA PHE A 103 -6.38 14.34 5.34
C PHE A 103 -6.39 13.74 6.77
N GLY A 104 -5.39 14.05 7.60
CA GLY A 104 -5.28 13.53 8.97
C GLY A 104 -4.73 12.10 9.07
N ILE A 105 -4.44 11.43 7.94
CA ILE A 105 -3.79 10.12 7.92
C ILE A 105 -2.27 10.33 7.91
N PRO A 106 -1.51 9.76 8.87
CA PRO A 106 -0.07 10.00 8.98
C PRO A 106 0.72 9.48 7.79
N VAL A 107 0.41 8.28 7.27
CA VAL A 107 1.08 7.71 6.08
C VAL A 107 0.04 7.20 5.07
N PRO A 108 -0.58 8.09 4.28
CA PRO A 108 -1.69 7.73 3.40
C PRO A 108 -1.27 6.70 2.33
N LEU A 109 -0.08 6.85 1.75
CA LEU A 109 0.43 5.95 0.71
C LEU A 109 0.73 4.53 1.20
N ALA A 110 1.01 4.35 2.50
CA ALA A 110 1.19 3.03 3.12
C ALA A 110 -0.15 2.41 3.53
N ILE A 111 -1.04 3.21 4.12
CA ILE A 111 -2.30 2.76 4.69
C ILE A 111 -3.32 2.43 3.59
N SER A 112 -3.39 3.22 2.51
CA SER A 112 -4.35 3.02 1.42
C SER A 112 -4.25 1.64 0.75
N PRO A 113 -3.06 1.14 0.35
CA PRO A 113 -2.90 -0.22 -0.17
C PRO A 113 -3.38 -1.31 0.80
N ILE A 114 -3.10 -1.15 2.10
CA ILE A 114 -3.50 -2.14 3.11
C ILE A 114 -5.02 -2.22 3.21
N LEU A 115 -5.69 -1.07 3.32
CA LEU A 115 -7.15 -1.01 3.36
C LEU A 115 -7.78 -1.53 2.06
N TYR A 116 -7.15 -1.22 0.92
CA TYR A 116 -7.56 -1.75 -0.37
C TYR A 116 -7.50 -3.29 -0.41
N PHE A 117 -6.41 -3.91 0.05
CA PHE A 117 -6.28 -5.37 0.08
C PHE A 117 -7.19 -6.02 1.13
N LEU A 118 -7.48 -5.36 2.25
CA LEU A 118 -8.46 -5.83 3.24
C LEU A 118 -9.86 -5.88 2.62
N CYS A 119 -10.29 -4.84 1.90
CA CYS A 119 -11.55 -4.86 1.18
C CYS A 119 -11.54 -5.91 0.06
N ALA A 120 -10.43 -6.07 -0.66
CA ALA A 120 -10.28 -7.11 -1.69
C ALA A 120 -10.45 -8.52 -1.11
N ALA A 121 -9.96 -8.78 0.11
CA ALA A 121 -10.13 -10.07 0.78
C ALA A 121 -11.59 -10.44 1.04
N VAL A 122 -12.45 -9.44 1.28
CA VAL A 122 -13.90 -9.64 1.43
C VAL A 122 -14.54 -10.03 0.09
N ILE A 123 -14.19 -9.34 -1.00
CA ILE A 123 -14.74 -9.61 -2.34
C ILE A 123 -14.25 -10.97 -2.89
N LEU A 124 -13.01 -11.32 -2.58
CA LEU A 124 -12.38 -12.57 -3.01
C LEU A 124 -12.71 -13.75 -2.07
N HIS A 125 -13.47 -13.51 -0.99
CA HIS A 125 -13.77 -14.47 0.09
C HIS A 125 -12.55 -15.27 0.55
N SER A 126 -11.40 -14.59 0.68
CA SER A 126 -10.12 -15.24 0.92
C SER A 126 -9.55 -14.86 2.28
N SER A 127 -9.67 -15.78 3.22
CA SER A 127 -9.08 -15.66 4.56
C SER A 127 -7.55 -15.53 4.50
N ILE A 128 -6.91 -16.17 3.51
CA ILE A 128 -5.46 -16.12 3.31
C ILE A 128 -5.01 -14.74 2.82
N LEU A 129 -5.79 -14.10 1.93
CA LEU A 129 -5.51 -12.74 1.49
C LEU A 129 -5.68 -11.75 2.64
N PHE A 130 -6.73 -11.94 3.45
CA PHE A 130 -6.95 -11.14 4.66
C PHE A 130 -5.74 -11.23 5.60
N LEU A 131 -5.30 -12.45 5.93
CA LEU A 131 -4.15 -12.66 6.82
C LEU A 131 -2.87 -12.04 6.25
N SER A 132 -2.63 -12.20 4.94
CA SER A 132 -1.47 -11.62 4.27
C SER A 132 -1.49 -10.09 4.29
N SER A 133 -2.66 -9.48 4.10
CA SER A 133 -2.82 -8.02 4.20
C SER A 133 -2.57 -7.50 5.62
N LEU A 134 -2.92 -8.29 6.65
CA LEU A 134 -2.66 -7.94 8.04
C LEU A 134 -1.17 -8.03 8.38
N ILE A 135 -0.49 -9.07 7.91
CA ILE A 135 0.98 -9.21 8.03
C ILE A 135 1.67 -8.04 7.34
N LEU A 136 1.22 -7.67 6.13
CA LEU A 136 1.71 -6.50 5.41
C LEU A 136 1.49 -5.22 6.23
N ALA A 137 0.32 -5.06 6.87
CA ALA A 137 0.00 -3.89 7.67
C ALA A 137 0.95 -3.72 8.86
N VAL A 138 1.19 -4.81 9.59
CA VAL A 138 2.07 -4.83 10.77
C VAL A 138 3.54 -4.58 10.38
N GLY A 139 3.97 -5.01 9.19
CA GLY A 139 5.30 -4.71 8.67
C GLY A 139 5.44 -3.26 8.17
N HIS A 140 4.50 -2.83 7.34
CA HIS A 140 4.63 -1.63 6.50
C HIS A 140 4.30 -0.33 7.25
N ILE A 141 3.29 -0.32 8.12
CA ILE A 141 2.87 0.89 8.85
C ILE A 141 3.96 1.37 9.83
N PRO A 142 4.53 0.52 10.71
CA PRO A 142 5.53 0.97 11.67
C PRO A 142 6.83 1.42 11.01
N ILE A 143 7.27 0.76 9.93
CA ILE A 143 8.42 1.20 9.15
C ILE A 143 8.15 2.60 8.61
N SER A 144 7.00 2.80 7.96
CA SER A 144 6.68 4.08 7.31
C SER A 144 6.51 5.22 8.31
N LEU A 145 5.90 4.96 9.48
CA LEU A 145 5.80 5.94 10.57
C LEU A 145 7.15 6.28 11.18
N LYS A 146 8.03 5.28 11.33
CA LYS A 146 9.39 5.52 11.82
C LYS A 146 10.17 6.39 10.84
N THR A 147 10.07 6.11 9.54
CA THR A 147 10.64 6.94 8.48
C THR A 147 10.08 8.37 8.52
N TYR A 148 8.77 8.53 8.68
CA TYR A 148 8.14 9.84 8.85
C TYR A 148 8.72 10.64 10.02
N HIS A 149 8.81 10.03 11.20
CA HIS A 149 9.38 10.70 12.38
C HIS A 149 10.87 11.03 12.19
N GLN A 150 11.65 10.15 11.55
CA GLN A 150 13.06 10.43 11.27
C GLN A 150 13.25 11.58 10.31
N ILE A 151 12.34 11.77 9.35
CA ILE A 151 12.37 12.90 8.42
C ILE A 151 12.03 14.21 9.14
N HIS A 152 11.01 14.23 10.02
CA HIS A 152 10.53 15.46 10.65
C HIS A 152 11.22 15.84 11.98
N HIS A 153 11.85 14.91 12.70
CA HIS A 153 12.55 15.21 13.95
C HIS A 153 14.03 15.56 13.78
N VAL A 154 14.61 15.44 12.59
CA VAL A 154 16.01 15.85 12.33
C VAL A 154 16.12 17.36 12.07
N ASP A 155 15.00 18.05 11.81
CA ASP A 155 14.95 19.50 11.58
C ASP A 155 14.68 20.33 12.86
N LYS A 156 14.88 19.76 14.06
CA LYS A 156 14.86 20.49 15.35
C LYS A 156 16.16 20.28 16.12
#